data_AF-A0AAC9YQ52-F1
#
_entry.id   AF-A0AAC9YQ52-F1
#
_cell.length_a   1.000
_cell.length_b   1.000
_cell.length_c   1.000
_cell.angle_alpha   90.00
_cell.angle_beta   90.00
_cell.angle_gamma   90.00
#
_symmetry.space_group_name_H-M   'P 1'
#
loop_
_entity.id
_entity.type
_entity.pdbx_description
1 polymer ?
#
loop_
_entity_poly.entity_id
_entity_poly.type
_entity_poly.pdbx_seq_one_letter_code
_entity_poly.pdbx_strand_id
1 'polypeptide(L)'
;MNISKAKRGIAVISATAFLAISAAPANAAAPVYMEAVATSATLTPITSAGDMIGTYLVPGIPDGLGVIKNGNSLRIITNHEWSATNAVAAGRTTAGGLVSGSFLSDMTYDIASSKVTKAVDLFKDVVWYDYASGKYGQNPGAPASAAVKDSYGTLNHSYLLNRFCSGSLAPAGSFFDKTSGFGVNDAVFLAGEEGGDESRAFATNLTTGQLVQLPALGLAAWENVIPAPTKGKTTVLMTNEDGAATDSQQWMYVGTKTKTGAWYEKAGFTNGKSYVLAAAADAVVANDNEIRAKYGKNTPFPITFAEVNTKANGKDQNIEANAKGIELSRVEDGHFDPNKPNDYYFVTTESNKDPKATAANPATPTVSRDGGALWRIRFKDVSKPLSGATLEMLLDGSEDIYMSKPDNIAVDSLGNVLIQEDPGNNAHVARIVSYRISDGKLATIAQFDSKYFDSTRPNYITQDEESSGIIDVSNELRTSKNDKASYYMYVAQIHATPAKARPDMAADDATLAKAVEGGQWYILKITNWTDVYK
;
A
#
# COMPACT_ATOMS: atom_id res chain seq x y z
N MET A 1 -49.28 5.18 -29.78
CA MET A 1 -49.55 4.60 -28.46
C MET A 1 -48.65 5.32 -27.47
N ASN A 2 -49.21 6.32 -26.78
CA ASN A 2 -48.48 7.28 -25.96
C ASN A 2 -48.20 6.68 -24.58
N ILE A 3 -46.92 6.67 -24.20
CA ILE A 3 -46.46 6.22 -22.88
C ILE A 3 -46.74 7.36 -21.88
N SER A 4 -47.54 7.06 -20.85
CA SER A 4 -47.93 8.00 -19.82
C SER A 4 -46.79 8.24 -18.81
N LYS A 5 -46.57 9.51 -18.48
CA LYS A 5 -45.70 9.93 -17.38
C LYS A 5 -46.44 9.71 -16.06
N ALA A 6 -45.87 8.89 -15.17
CA ALA A 6 -46.37 8.72 -13.81
C ALA A 6 -46.07 9.97 -12.96
N LYS A 7 -47.08 10.36 -12.17
CA LYS A 7 -47.16 11.60 -11.38
C LYS A 7 -46.27 11.54 -10.13
N ARG A 8 -45.61 12.65 -9.84
CA ARG A 8 -44.91 12.94 -8.58
C ARG A 8 -45.93 13.11 -7.45
N GLY A 9 -45.75 12.36 -6.37
CA GLY A 9 -46.51 12.46 -5.13
C GLY A 9 -46.09 13.65 -4.28
N ILE A 10 -47.07 14.15 -3.52
CA ILE A 10 -47.09 15.37 -2.71
C ILE A 10 -46.14 15.27 -1.50
N ALA A 11 -45.41 16.35 -1.23
CA ALA A 11 -44.57 16.50 -0.05
C ALA A 11 -45.42 16.77 1.20
N VAL A 12 -45.26 15.94 2.23
CA VAL A 12 -45.74 16.21 3.60
C VAL A 12 -44.59 16.83 4.37
N ILE A 13 -44.75 18.10 4.79
CA ILE A 13 -43.81 18.79 5.66
C ILE A 13 -44.13 18.38 7.10
N SER A 14 -43.36 17.44 7.64
CA SER A 14 -43.33 17.19 9.08
C SER A 14 -42.29 18.11 9.70
N ALA A 15 -42.74 19.07 10.52
CA ALA A 15 -41.86 19.89 11.33
C ALA A 15 -41.28 19.06 12.48
N THR A 16 -40.04 18.63 12.37
CA THR A 16 -39.27 18.04 13.47
C THR A 16 -38.62 19.15 14.28
N ALA A 17 -38.94 19.21 15.57
CA ALA A 17 -38.29 20.08 16.53
C ALA A 17 -36.81 19.71 16.66
N PHE A 18 -35.91 20.65 16.40
CA PHE A 18 -34.49 20.51 16.72
C PHE A 18 -34.30 20.59 18.24
N LEU A 19 -34.10 19.45 18.89
CA LEU A 19 -33.42 19.41 20.17
C LEU A 19 -31.93 19.63 19.89
N ALA A 20 -31.44 20.83 20.19
CA ALA A 20 -30.02 21.10 20.27
C ALA A 20 -29.45 20.35 21.48
N ILE A 21 -29.00 19.11 21.25
CA ILE A 21 -28.11 18.43 22.18
C ILE A 21 -26.77 19.13 22.04
N SER A 22 -26.44 19.98 23.01
CA SER A 22 -25.06 20.43 23.20
C SER A 22 -24.26 19.21 23.64
N ALA A 23 -23.47 18.66 22.72
CA ALA A 23 -22.48 17.65 23.07
C ALA A 23 -21.50 18.28 24.07
N ALA A 24 -21.36 17.65 25.23
CA ALA A 24 -20.35 18.01 26.22
C ALA A 24 -18.96 17.77 25.61
N PRO A 25 -18.01 18.71 25.73
CA PRO A 25 -16.66 18.50 25.24
C PRO A 25 -15.91 17.64 26.24
N ALA A 26 -15.58 16.41 25.85
CA ALA A 26 -14.50 15.64 26.44
C ALA A 26 -13.94 14.66 25.40
N ASN A 27 -13.52 15.18 24.24
CA ASN A 27 -12.54 14.41 23.46
C ASN A 27 -11.23 14.48 24.24
N ALA A 28 -11.00 13.48 25.11
CA ALA A 28 -9.63 13.14 25.43
C ALA A 28 -8.91 12.91 24.09
N ALA A 29 -7.65 13.35 23.99
CA ALA A 29 -6.88 13.04 22.80
C ALA A 29 -6.88 11.53 22.59
N ALA A 30 -7.10 11.08 21.35
CA ALA A 30 -7.02 9.67 21.01
C ALA A 30 -5.72 9.06 21.59
N PRO A 31 -5.72 7.79 22.00
CA PRO A 31 -4.49 7.12 22.37
C PRO A 31 -3.43 7.27 21.28
N VAL A 32 -2.16 7.36 21.69
CA VAL A 32 -1.02 7.31 20.78
C VAL A 32 -0.56 5.86 20.75
N TYR A 33 -0.68 5.21 19.59
CA TYR A 33 -0.47 3.75 19.50
C TYR A 33 0.98 3.36 19.23
N MET A 34 1.81 4.30 18.79
CA MET A 34 3.22 4.06 18.51
C MET A 34 4.11 5.06 19.22
N GLU A 35 5.35 4.65 19.46
CA GLU A 35 6.38 5.43 20.11
C GLU A 35 7.69 5.39 19.31
N ALA A 36 8.48 6.46 19.42
CA ALA A 36 9.82 6.51 18.86
C ALA A 36 10.79 5.73 19.78
N VAL A 37 11.68 4.93 19.19
CA VAL A 37 12.65 4.11 19.95
C VAL A 37 14.00 4.81 20.07
N ALA A 38 14.48 5.44 18.99
CA ALA A 38 15.74 6.16 19.01
C ALA A 38 15.60 7.52 19.72
N THR A 39 16.59 7.93 20.52
CA THR A 39 16.58 9.23 21.24
C THR A 39 16.60 10.45 20.30
N SER A 40 17.07 10.27 19.06
CA SER A 40 17.04 11.30 18.02
C SER A 40 15.75 11.33 17.21
N ALA A 41 14.82 10.41 17.49
CA ALA A 41 13.53 10.28 16.83
C ALA A 41 12.40 10.91 17.65
N THR A 42 11.42 11.48 16.97
CA THR A 42 10.19 11.99 17.57
C THR A 42 9.02 11.61 16.69
N LEU A 43 7.98 11.04 17.29
CA LEU A 43 6.78 10.64 16.61
C LEU A 43 5.62 11.55 17.01
N THR A 44 4.87 12.06 16.03
CA THR A 44 3.73 12.96 16.24
C THR A 44 2.49 12.42 15.53
N PRO A 45 1.42 12.03 16.24
CA PRO A 45 0.15 11.67 15.61
C PRO A 45 -0.51 12.92 15.00
N ILE A 46 -1.09 12.79 13.80
CA ILE A 46 -1.73 13.91 13.09
C ILE A 46 -3.27 13.80 13.03
N THR A 47 -3.82 12.59 13.02
CA THR A 47 -5.26 12.28 13.09
C THR A 47 -5.47 10.80 13.39
N SER A 48 -6.64 10.41 13.89
CA SER A 48 -7.01 9.01 14.15
C SER A 48 -8.33 8.63 13.49
N ALA A 49 -8.51 7.34 13.19
CA ALA A 49 -9.79 6.77 12.81
C ALA A 49 -10.85 7.11 13.88
N GLY A 50 -12.04 7.50 13.44
CA GLY A 50 -13.10 8.02 14.32
C GLY A 50 -13.11 9.54 14.50
N ASP A 51 -12.03 10.26 14.15
CA ASP A 51 -12.02 11.72 14.21
C ASP A 51 -12.95 12.33 13.16
N MET A 52 -13.52 13.50 13.46
CA MET A 52 -14.34 14.27 12.53
C MET A 52 -13.56 15.50 12.03
N ILE A 53 -13.25 15.53 10.74
CA ILE A 53 -12.68 16.69 10.05
C ILE A 53 -13.79 17.38 9.25
N GLY A 54 -14.39 18.40 9.86
CA GLY A 54 -15.64 18.97 9.34
C GLY A 54 -16.76 17.92 9.44
N THR A 55 -17.30 17.49 8.30
CA THR A 55 -18.31 16.41 8.24
C THR A 55 -17.73 15.06 7.82
N TYR A 56 -16.41 14.99 7.60
CA TYR A 56 -15.74 13.78 7.17
C TYR A 56 -15.31 12.97 8.39
N LEU A 57 -15.82 11.75 8.51
CA LEU A 57 -15.35 10.77 9.48
C LEU A 57 -14.07 10.14 8.95
N VAL A 58 -12.99 10.22 9.72
CA VAL A 58 -11.73 9.57 9.39
C VAL A 58 -11.92 8.05 9.48
N PRO A 59 -11.75 7.31 8.37
CA PRO A 59 -11.87 5.84 8.34
C PRO A 59 -10.71 5.15 9.05
N GLY A 60 -10.91 3.89 9.45
CA GLY A 60 -9.87 2.98 9.94
C GLY A 60 -9.26 2.14 8.83
N ILE A 61 -8.38 1.22 9.21
CA ILE A 61 -7.59 0.37 8.30
C ILE A 61 -6.88 1.22 7.22
N PRO A 62 -6.16 2.30 7.60
CA PRO A 62 -5.39 3.09 6.64
C PRO A 62 -4.12 2.33 6.26
N ASP A 63 -3.75 2.41 4.98
CA ASP A 63 -2.64 1.61 4.47
C ASP A 63 -1.71 2.49 3.61
N GLY A 64 -1.34 2.06 2.40
CA GLY A 64 -0.69 2.83 1.34
C GLY A 64 -0.93 4.35 1.33
N LEU A 65 0.15 5.12 1.35
CA LEU A 65 0.13 6.57 1.55
C LEU A 65 0.93 7.33 0.50
N GLY A 66 0.47 8.54 0.16
CA GLY A 66 1.13 9.45 -0.78
C GLY A 66 0.96 10.90 -0.38
N VAL A 67 2.01 11.71 -0.57
CA VAL A 67 2.00 13.13 -0.17
C VAL A 67 2.40 14.06 -1.31
N ILE A 68 1.61 15.12 -1.49
CA ILE A 68 1.91 16.22 -2.41
C ILE A 68 1.95 17.52 -1.60
N LYS A 69 3.07 18.24 -1.65
CA LYS A 69 3.17 19.58 -1.04
C LYS A 69 2.52 20.65 -1.91
N ASN A 70 1.66 21.46 -1.29
CA ASN A 70 0.96 22.59 -1.91
C ASN A 70 1.18 23.86 -1.06
N GLY A 71 2.30 24.55 -1.32
CA GLY A 71 2.66 25.73 -0.52
C GLY A 71 2.95 25.37 0.94
N ASN A 72 2.10 25.86 1.86
CA ASN A 72 2.21 25.61 3.30
C ASN A 72 1.35 24.43 3.79
N SER A 73 0.75 23.65 2.88
CA SER A 73 0.01 22.45 3.23
C SER A 73 0.56 21.23 2.52
N LEU A 74 0.25 20.06 3.09
CA LEU A 74 0.44 18.76 2.48
C LEU A 74 -0.94 18.20 2.12
N ARG A 75 -1.08 17.69 0.90
CA ARG A 75 -2.20 16.85 0.49
C ARG A 75 -1.78 15.40 0.69
N ILE A 76 -2.44 14.70 1.60
CA ILE A 76 -2.17 13.33 1.99
C ILE A 76 -3.25 12.45 1.36
N ILE A 77 -2.84 11.50 0.53
CA ILE A 77 -3.69 10.48 -0.07
C ILE A 77 -3.43 9.18 0.68
N THR A 78 -4.48 8.51 1.12
CA THR A 78 -4.38 7.23 1.84
C THR A 78 -5.45 6.30 1.33
N ASN A 79 -5.09 5.07 0.96
CA ASN A 79 -6.07 4.02 0.72
C ASN A 79 -6.49 3.36 2.04
N HIS A 80 -7.55 2.56 1.95
CA HIS A 80 -8.10 1.86 3.08
C HIS A 80 -8.31 0.41 2.69
N GLU A 81 -7.73 -0.50 3.47
CA GLU A 81 -7.73 -1.93 3.17
C GLU A 81 -9.05 -2.60 3.61
N TRP A 82 -10.16 -1.97 3.25
CA TRP A 82 -11.47 -2.41 3.67
C TRP A 82 -11.90 -3.68 2.92
N SER A 83 -12.08 -4.76 3.67
CA SER A 83 -12.71 -5.98 3.15
C SER A 83 -14.13 -5.69 2.65
N ALA A 84 -14.40 -6.05 1.41
CA ALA A 84 -15.72 -5.94 0.81
C ALA A 84 -16.73 -6.98 1.36
N THR A 85 -16.29 -7.88 2.25
CA THR A 85 -17.20 -8.75 3.03
C THR A 85 -17.76 -8.05 4.27
N ASN A 86 -17.11 -6.99 4.76
CA ASN A 86 -17.63 -6.19 5.86
C ASN A 86 -18.84 -5.37 5.38
N ALA A 87 -19.98 -5.51 6.04
CA ALA A 87 -21.23 -4.88 5.61
C ALA A 87 -21.19 -3.34 5.58
N VAL A 88 -20.42 -2.72 6.49
CA VAL A 88 -20.25 -1.25 6.54
C VAL A 88 -19.41 -0.80 5.36
N ALA A 89 -18.29 -1.49 5.09
CA ALA A 89 -17.44 -1.21 3.94
C ALA A 89 -18.18 -1.42 2.61
N ALA A 90 -18.82 -2.58 2.43
CA ALA A 90 -19.57 -2.93 1.22
C ALA A 90 -20.74 -1.96 0.95
N GLY A 91 -21.37 -1.45 2.01
CA GLY A 91 -22.46 -0.48 1.93
C GLY A 91 -22.01 0.97 1.71
N ARG A 92 -20.71 1.28 1.89
CA ARG A 92 -20.17 2.62 1.68
C ARG A 92 -19.99 2.87 0.19
N THR A 93 -20.65 3.89 -0.34
CA THR A 93 -20.53 4.29 -1.75
C THR A 93 -19.73 5.58 -1.91
N THR A 94 -19.07 5.72 -3.07
CA THR A 94 -18.40 6.96 -3.49
C THR A 94 -18.63 7.25 -4.97
N ALA A 95 -18.08 8.35 -5.49
CA ALA A 95 -18.24 8.83 -6.87
C ALA A 95 -19.71 8.89 -7.30
N GLY A 96 -20.60 9.35 -6.41
CA GLY A 96 -22.04 9.42 -6.69
C GLY A 96 -22.75 8.07 -6.77
N GLY A 97 -22.16 7.00 -6.22
CA GLY A 97 -22.73 5.64 -6.22
C GLY A 97 -22.16 4.72 -7.30
N LEU A 98 -21.12 5.13 -8.02
CA LEU A 98 -20.51 4.33 -9.09
C LEU A 98 -19.65 3.17 -8.57
N VAL A 99 -19.28 3.19 -7.29
CA VAL A 99 -18.40 2.20 -6.66
C VAL A 99 -18.63 2.18 -5.14
N SER A 100 -18.35 1.04 -4.51
CA SER A 100 -18.39 0.83 -3.06
C SER A 100 -17.21 0.01 -2.54
N GLY A 101 -17.04 -0.06 -1.22
CA GLY A 101 -15.92 -0.78 -0.59
C GLY A 101 -14.71 0.11 -0.29
N SER A 102 -13.51 -0.44 -0.52
CA SER A 102 -12.22 0.26 -0.40
C SER A 102 -12.20 1.55 -1.23
N PHE A 103 -11.45 2.56 -0.77
CA PHE A 103 -11.43 3.88 -1.40
C PHE A 103 -10.19 4.68 -0.99
N LEU A 104 -10.02 5.87 -1.56
CA LEU A 104 -8.96 6.81 -1.19
C LEU A 104 -9.50 8.01 -0.41
N SER A 105 -8.86 8.30 0.73
CA SER A 105 -8.99 9.54 1.47
C SER A 105 -8.09 10.63 0.88
N ASP A 106 -8.57 11.88 0.86
CA ASP A 106 -7.80 13.07 0.46
C ASP A 106 -7.84 14.09 1.60
N MET A 107 -6.74 14.20 2.34
CA MET A 107 -6.60 15.06 3.51
C MET A 107 -5.67 16.24 3.24
N THR A 108 -5.99 17.41 3.79
CA THR A 108 -5.13 18.59 3.79
C THR A 108 -4.57 18.82 5.19
N TYR A 109 -3.27 18.62 5.35
CA TYR A 109 -2.52 18.95 6.55
C TYR A 109 -1.88 20.34 6.41
N ASP A 110 -2.21 21.26 7.30
CA ASP A 110 -1.58 22.58 7.35
C ASP A 110 -0.31 22.52 8.20
N ILE A 111 0.83 22.87 7.61
CA ILE A 111 2.15 22.72 8.24
C ILE A 111 2.31 23.69 9.42
N ALA A 112 1.76 24.91 9.30
CA ALA A 112 1.93 25.94 10.32
C ALA A 112 1.16 25.65 11.61
N SER A 113 -0.08 25.17 11.49
CA SER A 113 -0.92 24.77 12.62
C SER A 113 -0.72 23.32 13.06
N SER A 114 -0.02 22.53 12.26
CA SER A 114 0.22 21.10 12.46
C SER A 114 -1.08 20.29 12.61
N LYS A 115 -2.09 20.60 11.78
CA LYS A 115 -3.43 20.00 11.85
C LYS A 115 -3.93 19.57 10.49
N VAL A 116 -4.71 18.49 10.45
CA VAL A 116 -5.58 18.19 9.32
C VAL A 116 -6.76 19.16 9.34
N THR A 117 -6.88 19.97 8.30
CA THR A 117 -7.87 21.06 8.20
C THR A 117 -9.03 20.74 7.26
N LYS A 118 -8.85 19.75 6.38
CA LYS A 118 -9.86 19.27 5.44
C LYS A 118 -9.62 17.80 5.15
N ALA A 119 -10.69 17.03 5.02
CA ALA A 119 -10.64 15.66 4.52
C ALA A 119 -11.88 15.39 3.66
N VAL A 120 -11.71 14.66 2.56
CA VAL A 120 -12.81 14.26 1.67
C VAL A 120 -12.54 12.87 1.10
N ASP A 121 -13.59 12.21 0.60
CA ASP A 121 -13.42 11.10 -0.32
C ASP A 121 -12.87 11.62 -1.66
N LEU A 122 -11.82 10.98 -2.17
CA LEU A 122 -11.12 11.38 -3.37
C LEU A 122 -11.95 11.16 -4.64
N PHE A 123 -12.64 10.02 -4.77
CA PHE A 123 -13.18 9.59 -6.06
C PHE A 123 -14.33 10.50 -6.53
N LYS A 124 -14.34 10.77 -7.83
CA LYS A 124 -15.34 11.61 -8.51
C LYS A 124 -15.95 10.89 -9.71
N ASP A 125 -15.21 9.95 -10.30
CA ASP A 125 -15.62 9.15 -11.45
C ASP A 125 -14.86 7.81 -11.43
N VAL A 126 -15.39 6.81 -12.12
CA VAL A 126 -14.78 5.48 -12.24
C VAL A 126 -14.90 4.96 -13.67
N VAL A 127 -13.80 4.43 -14.18
CA VAL A 127 -13.74 3.75 -15.48
C VAL A 127 -13.36 2.29 -15.25
N TRP A 128 -14.30 1.41 -15.57
CA TRP A 128 -14.15 -0.03 -15.42
C TRP A 128 -13.67 -0.69 -16.71
N TYR A 129 -13.15 -1.90 -16.60
CA TYR A 129 -12.86 -2.75 -17.74
C TYR A 129 -13.78 -3.98 -17.75
N ASP A 130 -14.35 -4.26 -18.93
CA ASP A 130 -15.11 -5.47 -19.20
C ASP A 130 -14.24 -6.42 -20.03
N TYR A 131 -13.73 -7.48 -19.37
CA TYR A 131 -12.90 -8.50 -20.00
C TYR A 131 -13.63 -9.29 -21.08
N ALA A 132 -14.97 -9.41 -21.00
CA ALA A 132 -15.75 -10.12 -22.01
C ALA A 132 -15.84 -9.35 -23.33
N SER A 133 -16.01 -8.03 -23.27
CA SER A 133 -16.05 -7.18 -24.47
C SER A 133 -14.68 -6.60 -24.87
N GLY A 134 -13.70 -6.64 -23.98
CA GLY A 134 -12.37 -6.07 -24.16
C GLY A 134 -12.38 -4.54 -24.20
N LYS A 135 -13.30 -3.90 -23.45
CA LYS A 135 -13.54 -2.45 -23.52
C LYS A 135 -13.59 -1.79 -22.15
N TYR A 136 -13.13 -0.55 -22.11
CA TYR A 136 -13.38 0.35 -21.00
C TYR A 136 -14.80 0.92 -21.05
N GLY A 137 -15.39 1.13 -19.89
CA GLY A 137 -16.74 1.66 -19.77
C GLY A 137 -17.17 1.91 -18.33
N GLN A 138 -18.47 1.87 -18.10
CA GLN A 138 -19.09 2.15 -16.80
C GLN A 138 -19.42 0.89 -16.00
N ASN A 139 -19.24 -0.30 -16.58
CA ASN A 139 -19.53 -1.57 -15.93
C ASN A 139 -18.26 -2.43 -15.93
N PRO A 140 -17.90 -3.06 -14.80
CA PRO A 140 -16.90 -4.11 -14.79
C PRO A 140 -17.50 -5.39 -15.40
N GLY A 141 -16.65 -6.24 -15.95
CA GLY A 141 -17.07 -7.54 -16.49
C GLY A 141 -15.93 -8.54 -16.39
N ALA A 142 -16.21 -9.72 -15.83
CA ALA A 142 -15.20 -10.72 -15.52
C ALA A 142 -14.60 -11.40 -16.77
N PRO A 143 -13.35 -11.91 -16.70
CA PRO A 143 -12.83 -12.84 -17.69
C PRO A 143 -13.69 -14.11 -17.79
N ALA A 144 -13.61 -14.80 -18.93
CA ALA A 144 -14.27 -16.08 -19.08
C ALA A 144 -13.75 -17.10 -18.04
N SER A 145 -14.68 -17.80 -17.39
CA SER A 145 -14.41 -18.81 -16.36
C SER A 145 -13.77 -18.29 -15.07
N ALA A 146 -13.73 -16.97 -14.85
CA ALA A 146 -13.31 -16.41 -13.57
C ALA A 146 -14.22 -16.87 -12.42
N ALA A 147 -13.63 -17.06 -11.23
CA ALA A 147 -14.39 -17.38 -10.03
C ALA A 147 -15.32 -16.21 -9.67
N VAL A 148 -16.59 -16.49 -9.38
CA VAL A 148 -17.57 -15.45 -9.01
C VAL A 148 -17.21 -14.78 -7.68
N LYS A 149 -16.58 -15.55 -6.77
CA LYS A 149 -16.15 -15.07 -5.46
C LYS A 149 -14.73 -15.51 -5.15
N ASP A 150 -14.04 -14.70 -4.36
CA ASP A 150 -12.79 -15.10 -3.71
C ASP A 150 -13.04 -16.12 -2.58
N SER A 151 -11.96 -16.56 -1.92
CA SER A 151 -12.00 -17.50 -0.80
C SER A 151 -12.71 -16.95 0.45
N TYR A 152 -12.83 -15.62 0.57
CA TYR A 152 -13.45 -14.91 1.68
C TYR A 152 -14.94 -14.58 1.43
N GLY A 153 -15.41 -14.77 0.20
CA GLY A 153 -16.80 -14.60 -0.20
C GLY A 153 -17.13 -13.26 -0.86
N THR A 154 -16.12 -12.42 -1.14
CA THR A 154 -16.22 -11.17 -1.90
C THR A 154 -16.58 -11.48 -3.35
N LEU A 155 -17.42 -10.65 -3.99
CA LEU A 155 -17.72 -10.79 -5.41
C LEU A 155 -16.59 -10.23 -6.28
N ASN A 156 -15.97 -11.09 -7.08
CA ASN A 156 -14.95 -10.70 -8.05
C ASN A 156 -15.55 -9.91 -9.21
N HIS A 157 -14.75 -9.02 -9.80
CA HIS A 157 -15.10 -8.22 -10.99
C HIS A 157 -16.44 -7.47 -10.86
N SER A 158 -16.74 -7.00 -9.65
CA SER A 158 -17.96 -6.25 -9.32
C SER A 158 -17.66 -4.76 -9.09
N TYR A 159 -18.69 -3.98 -8.72
CA TYR A 159 -18.51 -2.58 -8.30
C TYR A 159 -17.94 -2.43 -6.89
N LEU A 160 -17.67 -3.54 -6.20
CA LEU A 160 -17.00 -3.54 -4.90
C LEU A 160 -15.50 -3.51 -5.13
N LEU A 161 -14.82 -2.53 -4.51
CA LEU A 161 -13.38 -2.52 -4.35
C LEU A 161 -13.02 -3.24 -3.06
N ASN A 162 -12.09 -4.19 -3.14
CA ASN A 162 -11.74 -5.05 -2.03
C ASN A 162 -10.28 -4.85 -1.62
N ARG A 163 -10.04 -4.61 -0.32
CA ARG A 163 -8.71 -4.62 0.30
C ARG A 163 -7.67 -3.90 -0.54
N PHE A 164 -7.81 -2.58 -0.68
CA PHE A 164 -6.67 -1.79 -1.17
C PHE A 164 -5.58 -1.82 -0.10
N CYS A 165 -4.61 -2.73 -0.27
CA CYS A 165 -3.48 -2.95 0.65
C CYS A 165 -2.51 -1.77 0.57
N SER A 166 -1.25 -1.94 0.17
CA SER A 166 -0.36 -0.80 -0.03
C SER A 166 -0.69 0.03 -1.29
N GLY A 167 0.07 1.09 -1.52
CA GLY A 167 -0.21 2.09 -2.54
C GLY A 167 0.98 3.01 -2.85
N SER A 168 1.00 3.53 -4.06
CA SER A 168 2.11 4.34 -4.56
C SER A 168 1.63 5.62 -5.22
N LEU A 169 2.17 6.75 -4.75
CA LEU A 169 2.03 8.03 -5.46
C LEU A 169 3.09 8.14 -6.55
N ALA A 170 2.64 8.31 -7.79
CA ALA A 170 3.44 8.87 -8.87
C ALA A 170 3.27 10.40 -8.88
N PRO A 171 4.31 11.19 -8.53
CA PRO A 171 4.24 12.64 -8.61
C PRO A 171 3.90 13.14 -10.02
N ALA A 172 3.44 14.40 -10.10
CA ALA A 172 3.17 15.05 -11.37
C ALA A 172 4.40 14.98 -12.30
N GLY A 173 4.18 14.50 -13.52
CA GLY A 173 5.22 14.33 -14.54
C GLY A 173 5.89 12.95 -14.57
N SER A 174 5.64 12.05 -13.61
CA SER A 174 6.20 10.68 -13.64
C SER A 174 5.82 9.91 -14.90
N PHE A 175 4.61 10.14 -15.41
CA PHE A 175 4.11 9.54 -16.65
C PHE A 175 4.16 10.48 -17.85
N PHE A 176 5.04 11.50 -17.84
CA PHE A 176 5.20 12.45 -18.95
C PHE A 176 6.64 12.50 -19.46
N ASP A 177 6.81 12.27 -20.77
CA ASP A 177 8.07 12.54 -21.45
C ASP A 177 8.08 13.98 -21.99
N LYS A 178 8.76 14.87 -21.27
CA LYS A 178 8.91 16.28 -21.64
C LYS A 178 9.51 16.48 -23.03
N THR A 179 10.39 15.58 -23.48
CA THR A 179 11.09 15.74 -24.77
C THR A 179 10.14 15.51 -25.95
N SER A 180 9.31 14.47 -25.89
CA SER A 180 8.36 14.16 -26.97
C SER A 180 6.96 14.76 -26.76
N GLY A 181 6.64 15.19 -25.54
CA GLY A 181 5.30 15.61 -25.14
C GLY A 181 4.31 14.45 -25.03
N PHE A 182 4.79 13.22 -24.84
CA PHE A 182 3.97 12.02 -24.69
C PHE A 182 3.66 11.81 -23.20
N GLY A 183 2.48 11.28 -22.88
CA GLY A 183 2.13 10.99 -21.50
C GLY A 183 1.13 11.95 -20.86
N VAL A 184 1.08 11.88 -19.52
CA VAL A 184 0.22 12.69 -18.66
C VAL A 184 1.04 13.37 -17.58
N ASN A 185 0.80 14.67 -17.37
CA ASN A 185 1.51 15.47 -16.36
C ASN A 185 0.86 15.42 -14.97
N ASP A 186 -0.39 14.99 -14.87
CA ASP A 186 -1.07 14.89 -13.57
C ASP A 186 -0.36 13.88 -12.65
N ALA A 187 -0.46 14.11 -11.35
CA ALA A 187 -0.09 13.11 -10.36
C ALA A 187 -1.10 11.95 -10.37
N VAL A 188 -0.62 10.74 -10.15
CA VAL A 188 -1.42 9.52 -10.20
C VAL A 188 -1.15 8.71 -8.93
N PHE A 189 -2.19 8.25 -8.26
CA PHE A 189 -2.07 7.27 -7.17
C PHE A 189 -2.43 5.88 -7.69
N LEU A 190 -1.62 4.89 -7.36
CA LEU A 190 -1.75 3.51 -7.80
C LEU A 190 -1.99 2.62 -6.58
N ALA A 191 -2.95 1.70 -6.69
CA ALA A 191 -3.28 0.73 -5.66
C ALA A 191 -3.82 -0.55 -6.32
N GLY A 192 -3.70 -1.67 -5.61
CA GLY A 192 -4.23 -2.95 -6.04
C GLY A 192 -5.22 -3.52 -5.02
N GLU A 193 -6.07 -4.43 -5.46
CA GLU A 193 -6.87 -5.25 -4.56
C GLU A 193 -6.07 -6.48 -4.12
N GLU A 194 -6.15 -6.82 -2.84
CA GLU A 194 -5.49 -7.99 -2.25
C GLU A 194 -6.53 -9.03 -1.79
N GLY A 195 -7.29 -9.59 -2.75
CA GLY A 195 -8.31 -10.61 -2.48
C GLY A 195 -7.95 -12.03 -2.96
N GLY A 196 -6.87 -12.18 -3.73
CA GLY A 196 -6.50 -13.42 -4.44
C GLY A 196 -6.37 -13.24 -5.96
N ASP A 197 -6.29 -14.36 -6.69
CA ASP A 197 -5.92 -14.42 -8.11
C ASP A 197 -6.75 -13.54 -9.06
N GLU A 198 -8.00 -13.19 -8.71
CA GLU A 198 -8.90 -12.38 -9.56
C GLU A 198 -8.86 -10.88 -9.23
N SER A 199 -7.96 -10.46 -8.33
CA SER A 199 -7.91 -9.09 -7.83
C SER A 199 -7.31 -8.12 -8.85
N ARG A 200 -7.82 -6.88 -8.84
CA ARG A 200 -7.58 -5.89 -9.90
C ARG A 200 -6.64 -4.79 -9.43
N ALA A 201 -5.83 -4.28 -10.35
CA ALA A 201 -5.02 -3.07 -10.15
C ALA A 201 -5.76 -1.81 -10.63
N PHE A 202 -5.50 -0.67 -9.99
CA PHE A 202 -6.14 0.61 -10.31
C PHE A 202 -5.16 1.79 -10.33
N ALA A 203 -5.52 2.82 -11.10
CA ALA A 203 -4.89 4.14 -11.04
C ALA A 203 -5.93 5.23 -10.81
N THR A 204 -5.58 6.24 -10.03
CA THR A 204 -6.41 7.43 -9.82
C THR A 204 -5.69 8.68 -10.28
N ASN A 205 -6.27 9.43 -11.21
CA ASN A 205 -5.77 10.75 -11.56
C ASN A 205 -6.12 11.74 -10.44
N LEU A 206 -5.11 12.29 -9.77
CA LEU A 206 -5.31 13.12 -8.58
C LEU A 206 -5.78 14.55 -8.89
N THR A 207 -5.77 14.96 -10.16
CA THR A 207 -6.37 16.23 -10.60
C THR A 207 -7.87 16.10 -10.79
N THR A 208 -8.32 15.00 -11.41
CA THR A 208 -9.74 14.81 -11.75
C THR A 208 -10.51 13.98 -10.72
N GLY A 209 -9.83 13.16 -9.93
CA GLY A 209 -10.45 12.16 -9.04
C GLY A 209 -11.05 10.96 -9.77
N GLN A 210 -10.69 10.73 -11.04
CA GLN A 210 -11.14 9.56 -11.80
C GLN A 210 -10.27 8.34 -11.48
N LEU A 211 -10.91 7.29 -10.97
CA LEU A 211 -10.33 5.95 -10.82
C LEU A 211 -10.45 5.17 -12.13
N VAL A 212 -9.44 4.40 -12.51
CA VAL A 212 -9.49 3.50 -13.67
C VAL A 212 -8.90 2.14 -13.34
N GLN A 213 -9.58 1.07 -13.74
CA GLN A 213 -9.07 -0.31 -13.66
C GLN A 213 -7.93 -0.51 -14.68
N LEU A 214 -6.89 -1.25 -14.30
CA LEU A 214 -5.69 -1.48 -15.10
C LEU A 214 -5.54 -2.97 -15.51
N PRO A 215 -6.39 -3.50 -16.41
CA PRO A 215 -6.41 -4.92 -16.76
C PRO A 215 -5.11 -5.44 -17.40
N ALA A 216 -4.33 -4.55 -18.02
CA ALA A 216 -3.11 -4.94 -18.71
C ALA A 216 -1.96 -5.28 -17.75
N LEU A 217 -2.07 -4.94 -16.45
CA LEU A 217 -1.12 -5.34 -15.41
C LEU A 217 -1.29 -6.82 -15.04
N GLY A 218 -2.48 -7.40 -15.25
CA GLY A 218 -2.81 -8.77 -14.87
C GLY A 218 -3.81 -8.82 -13.73
N LEU A 219 -4.03 -10.02 -13.21
CA LEU A 219 -4.86 -10.32 -12.04
C LEU A 219 -4.07 -11.20 -11.07
N ALA A 220 -3.89 -10.75 -9.83
CA ALA A 220 -3.20 -11.42 -8.74
C ALA A 220 -3.55 -10.70 -7.42
N ALA A 221 -3.18 -11.25 -6.26
CA ALA A 221 -3.33 -10.56 -4.97
C ALA A 221 -2.32 -9.41 -4.89
N TRP A 222 -2.74 -8.19 -5.23
CA TRP A 222 -1.82 -7.07 -5.39
C TRP A 222 -1.56 -6.36 -4.08
N GLU A 223 -0.34 -6.48 -3.59
CA GLU A 223 0.14 -5.68 -2.47
C GLU A 223 0.27 -4.21 -2.91
N ASN A 224 1.03 -3.96 -3.99
CA ASN A 224 1.26 -2.61 -4.49
C ASN A 224 1.45 -2.54 -6.02
N VAL A 225 1.47 -1.30 -6.53
CA VAL A 225 1.74 -0.99 -7.93
C VAL A 225 2.65 0.23 -8.02
N ILE A 226 3.94 0.01 -8.22
CA ILE A 226 4.98 1.03 -8.04
C ILE A 226 5.50 1.53 -9.39
N PRO A 227 5.45 2.85 -9.65
CA PRO A 227 6.03 3.42 -10.85
C PRO A 227 7.55 3.44 -10.81
N ALA A 228 8.19 2.87 -11.81
CA ALA A 228 9.63 2.98 -11.96
C ALA A 228 10.04 4.40 -12.44
N PRO A 229 11.18 4.94 -11.98
CA PRO A 229 11.71 6.26 -12.38
C PRO A 229 12.32 6.22 -13.79
N THR A 230 11.50 5.94 -14.79
CA THR A 230 11.90 5.79 -16.19
C THR A 230 12.04 7.12 -16.92
N LYS A 231 12.93 7.17 -17.91
CA LYS A 231 13.08 8.30 -18.82
C LYS A 231 12.43 7.98 -20.17
N GLY A 232 11.91 9.02 -20.82
CA GLY A 232 11.34 8.90 -22.15
C GLY A 232 9.97 8.20 -22.17
N LYS A 233 9.71 7.46 -23.25
CA LYS A 233 8.36 6.95 -23.58
C LYS A 233 8.00 5.64 -22.90
N THR A 234 8.93 4.92 -22.30
CA THR A 234 8.61 3.65 -21.62
C THR A 234 7.86 3.94 -20.33
N THR A 235 6.81 3.19 -20.04
CA THR A 235 6.17 3.14 -18.73
C THR A 235 6.49 1.78 -18.12
N VAL A 236 7.10 1.77 -16.93
CA VAL A 236 7.42 0.54 -16.22
C VAL A 236 6.80 0.63 -14.84
N LEU A 237 6.09 -0.42 -14.43
CA LEU A 237 5.53 -0.58 -13.10
C LEU A 237 6.06 -1.89 -12.52
N MET A 238 6.56 -1.88 -11.29
CA MET A 238 6.72 -3.11 -10.50
C MET A 238 5.40 -3.37 -9.78
N THR A 239 4.97 -4.62 -9.74
CA THR A 239 3.75 -5.01 -9.01
C THR A 239 4.07 -6.22 -8.15
N ASN A 240 3.72 -6.16 -6.88
CA ASN A 240 4.06 -7.18 -5.91
C ASN A 240 2.82 -8.01 -5.61
N GLU A 241 2.97 -9.33 -5.64
CA GLU A 241 1.88 -10.27 -5.39
C GLU A 241 2.02 -10.87 -3.99
N ASP A 242 1.15 -10.49 -3.05
CA ASP A 242 1.04 -11.20 -1.77
C ASP A 242 0.18 -12.47 -1.93
N GLY A 243 0.79 -13.46 -2.56
CA GLY A 243 0.22 -14.78 -2.73
C GLY A 243 0.50 -15.69 -1.54
N ALA A 244 0.58 -17.00 -1.76
CA ALA A 244 0.95 -17.93 -0.69
C ALA A 244 2.48 -17.97 -0.48
N ALA A 245 2.92 -18.55 0.64
CA ALA A 245 4.33 -18.84 0.96
C ALA A 245 5.10 -19.56 -0.16
N THR A 246 4.38 -20.31 -0.99
CA THR A 246 4.86 -21.12 -2.11
C THR A 246 4.09 -20.81 -3.38
N ASP A 247 3.47 -19.64 -3.48
CA ASP A 247 2.78 -19.21 -4.69
C ASP A 247 2.61 -17.69 -4.69
N SER A 248 3.73 -16.99 -4.78
CA SER A 248 3.78 -15.54 -4.87
C SER A 248 4.90 -15.15 -5.85
N GLN A 249 4.66 -14.15 -6.69
CA GLN A 249 5.62 -13.71 -7.70
C GLN A 249 5.90 -12.21 -7.65
N GLN A 250 7.10 -11.83 -8.09
CA GLN A 250 7.40 -10.43 -8.38
C GLN A 250 7.06 -10.13 -9.85
N TRP A 251 6.10 -9.25 -10.08
CA TRP A 251 5.63 -8.88 -11.40
C TRP A 251 6.20 -7.54 -11.89
N MET A 252 6.15 -7.33 -13.20
CA MET A 252 6.52 -6.09 -13.87
C MET A 252 5.63 -5.86 -15.10
N TYR A 253 5.07 -4.67 -15.21
CA TYR A 253 4.39 -4.19 -16.42
C TYR A 253 5.30 -3.26 -17.24
N VAL A 254 5.30 -3.43 -18.57
CA VAL A 254 6.02 -2.56 -19.50
C VAL A 254 5.09 -2.08 -20.62
N GLY A 255 4.78 -0.79 -20.61
CA GLY A 255 3.96 -0.09 -21.61
C GLY A 255 4.69 1.07 -22.28
N THR A 256 3.98 1.80 -23.14
CA THR A 256 4.54 2.94 -23.86
C THR A 256 3.61 4.14 -23.78
N LYS A 257 4.11 5.26 -23.25
CA LYS A 257 3.41 6.55 -23.23
C LYS A 257 2.99 6.95 -24.65
N THR A 258 1.83 7.58 -24.79
CA THR A 258 1.30 8.05 -26.08
C THR A 258 0.86 9.51 -26.00
N LYS A 259 0.62 10.14 -27.16
CA LYS A 259 0.24 11.56 -27.26
C LYS A 259 -1.28 11.79 -27.25
N THR A 260 -2.05 10.77 -27.60
CA THR A 260 -3.50 10.85 -27.82
C THR A 260 -4.20 9.77 -27.01
N GLY A 261 -5.49 9.97 -26.74
CA GLY A 261 -6.29 9.04 -25.93
C GLY A 261 -6.62 9.61 -24.56
N ALA A 262 -7.32 8.81 -23.76
CA ALA A 262 -7.59 9.09 -22.37
C ALA A 262 -6.29 9.23 -21.56
N TRP A 263 -6.35 9.80 -20.36
CA TRP A 263 -5.15 10.07 -19.58
C TRP A 263 -4.36 8.79 -19.25
N TYR A 264 -5.05 7.67 -18.99
CA TYR A 264 -4.44 6.37 -18.69
C TYR A 264 -3.86 5.69 -19.94
N GLU A 265 -4.43 5.93 -21.12
CA GLU A 265 -3.85 5.49 -22.41
C GLU A 265 -2.58 6.30 -22.75
N LYS A 266 -2.62 7.62 -22.50
CA LYS A 266 -1.44 8.48 -22.65
C LYS A 266 -0.33 8.08 -21.69
N ALA A 267 -0.67 7.73 -20.44
CA ALA A 267 0.28 7.20 -19.46
C ALA A 267 0.93 5.87 -19.88
N GLY A 268 0.37 5.19 -20.89
CA GLY A 268 0.88 3.92 -21.39
C GLY A 268 0.45 2.72 -20.57
N PHE A 269 -0.68 2.80 -19.84
CA PHE A 269 -1.18 1.70 -19.01
C PHE A 269 -1.98 0.64 -19.77
N THR A 270 -2.29 0.85 -21.04
CA THR A 270 -3.23 -0.01 -21.80
C THR A 270 -2.60 -0.76 -22.96
N ASN A 271 -1.34 -0.47 -23.30
CA ASN A 271 -0.70 -0.95 -24.54
C ASN A 271 0.56 -1.79 -24.30
N GLY A 272 0.81 -2.15 -23.05
CA GLY A 272 1.97 -2.92 -22.61
C GLY A 272 1.69 -4.40 -22.39
N LYS A 273 2.68 -5.04 -21.75
CA LYS A 273 2.70 -6.46 -21.38
C LYS A 273 3.12 -6.61 -19.93
N SER A 274 2.64 -7.66 -19.28
CA SER A 274 3.07 -8.06 -17.94
C SER A 274 4.02 -9.23 -17.97
N TYR A 275 4.93 -9.22 -17.01
CA TYR A 275 5.99 -10.19 -16.87
C TYR A 275 6.14 -10.58 -15.40
N VAL A 276 6.66 -11.76 -15.15
CA VAL A 276 7.14 -12.20 -13.83
C VAL A 276 8.64 -12.33 -13.81
N LEU A 277 9.25 -12.05 -12.66
CA LEU A 277 10.67 -12.29 -12.40
C LEU A 277 10.97 -13.77 -12.60
N ALA A 278 11.98 -14.07 -13.41
CA ALA A 278 12.34 -15.43 -13.80
C ALA A 278 13.85 -15.65 -13.74
N ALA A 279 14.27 -16.89 -13.53
CA ALA A 279 15.69 -17.23 -13.52
C ALA A 279 16.31 -17.05 -14.92
N ALA A 280 17.54 -16.52 -14.99
CA ALA A 280 18.30 -16.55 -16.23
C ALA A 280 18.71 -17.99 -16.58
N ALA A 281 18.88 -18.28 -17.87
CA ALA A 281 19.14 -19.64 -18.36
C ALA A 281 20.41 -20.28 -17.76
N ASP A 282 21.40 -19.47 -17.38
CA ASP A 282 22.66 -19.88 -16.75
C ASP A 282 22.66 -19.79 -15.22
N ALA A 283 21.54 -19.39 -14.61
CA ALA A 283 21.39 -19.15 -13.17
C ALA A 283 20.10 -19.76 -12.58
N VAL A 284 19.65 -20.89 -13.14
CA VAL A 284 18.39 -21.56 -12.79
C VAL A 284 18.23 -21.77 -11.28
N VAL A 285 17.08 -21.32 -10.78
CA VAL A 285 16.48 -21.53 -9.46
C VAL A 285 14.96 -21.47 -9.62
N ALA A 286 14.22 -22.26 -8.87
CA ALA A 286 12.76 -22.31 -8.96
C ALA A 286 12.06 -21.47 -7.88
N ASN A 287 12.66 -21.34 -6.69
CA ASN A 287 11.99 -20.74 -5.54
C ASN A 287 12.96 -20.06 -4.55
N ASP A 288 12.39 -19.37 -3.57
CA ASP A 288 13.08 -18.70 -2.46
C ASP A 288 14.09 -19.64 -1.75
N ASN A 289 13.67 -20.84 -1.36
CA ASN A 289 14.56 -21.76 -0.64
C ASN A 289 15.79 -22.18 -1.46
N GLU A 290 15.64 -22.39 -2.77
CA GLU A 290 16.77 -22.66 -3.67
C GLU A 290 17.72 -21.47 -3.75
N ILE A 291 17.21 -20.24 -3.76
CA ILE A 291 18.04 -19.02 -3.73
C ILE A 291 18.82 -18.94 -2.42
N ARG A 292 18.15 -19.13 -1.28
CA ARG A 292 18.77 -19.14 0.05
C ARG A 292 19.89 -20.18 0.15
N ALA A 293 19.68 -21.37 -0.39
CA ALA A 293 20.66 -22.45 -0.38
C ALA A 293 21.84 -22.22 -1.35
N LYS A 294 21.57 -21.70 -2.56
CA LYS A 294 22.56 -21.61 -3.64
C LYS A 294 23.38 -20.33 -3.60
N TYR A 295 22.74 -19.19 -3.38
CA TYR A 295 23.39 -17.88 -3.42
C TYR A 295 23.54 -17.28 -2.03
N GLY A 296 22.53 -17.46 -1.17
CA GLY A 296 22.50 -16.90 0.17
C GLY A 296 22.53 -15.36 0.17
N LYS A 297 22.81 -14.80 1.35
CA LYS A 297 22.82 -13.35 1.59
C LYS A 297 24.01 -12.67 0.88
N ASN A 298 23.79 -11.48 0.32
CA ASN A 298 24.76 -10.60 -0.34
C ASN A 298 25.46 -11.20 -1.57
N THR A 299 24.83 -12.16 -2.25
CA THR A 299 25.34 -12.73 -3.50
C THR A 299 24.35 -12.46 -4.64
N PRO A 300 24.62 -11.50 -5.54
CA PRO A 300 23.76 -11.23 -6.68
C PRO A 300 23.87 -12.32 -7.74
N PHE A 301 22.77 -12.63 -8.42
CA PHE A 301 22.74 -13.55 -9.57
C PHE A 301 21.86 -13.01 -10.71
N PRO A 302 22.13 -13.38 -11.97
CA PRO A 302 21.38 -12.83 -13.10
C PRO A 302 19.95 -13.37 -13.16
N ILE A 303 19.02 -12.48 -13.49
CA ILE A 303 17.60 -12.78 -13.69
C ILE A 303 17.10 -12.21 -15.02
N THR A 304 15.97 -12.72 -15.47
CA THR A 304 15.20 -12.25 -16.63
C THR A 304 13.75 -12.01 -16.22
N PHE A 305 12.91 -11.66 -17.18
CA PHE A 305 11.47 -11.49 -17.00
C PHE A 305 10.72 -12.27 -18.07
N ALA A 306 9.73 -13.06 -17.66
CA ALA A 306 8.95 -13.92 -18.54
C ALA A 306 7.52 -13.38 -18.69
N GLU A 307 7.04 -13.23 -19.92
CA GLU A 307 5.71 -12.67 -20.21
C GLU A 307 4.58 -13.60 -19.73
N VAL A 308 3.53 -13.02 -19.15
CA VAL A 308 2.30 -13.70 -18.72
C VAL A 308 1.11 -13.17 -19.54
N ASN A 309 0.19 -14.07 -19.93
CA ASN A 309 -0.96 -13.72 -20.74
C ASN A 309 -2.11 -13.12 -19.92
N THR A 310 -2.15 -11.79 -19.83
CA THR A 310 -3.18 -11.04 -19.07
C THR A 310 -4.59 -11.07 -19.66
N LYS A 311 -4.82 -11.85 -20.73
CA LYS A 311 -6.16 -12.08 -21.30
C LYS A 311 -6.87 -13.31 -20.72
N ALA A 312 -6.17 -14.16 -19.97
CA ALA A 312 -6.77 -15.31 -19.29
C ALA A 312 -7.50 -14.86 -18.00
N ASN A 313 -8.24 -15.77 -17.36
CA ASN A 313 -8.75 -15.51 -16.00
C ASN A 313 -7.58 -15.47 -15.00
N GLY A 314 -7.84 -14.95 -13.79
CA GLY A 314 -6.81 -14.78 -12.77
C GLY A 314 -6.11 -16.08 -12.41
N LYS A 315 -6.87 -17.16 -12.20
CA LYS A 315 -6.29 -18.48 -11.90
C LYS A 315 -5.29 -18.95 -12.94
N ASP A 316 -5.64 -18.86 -14.23
CA ASP A 316 -4.79 -19.30 -15.33
C ASP A 316 -3.55 -18.40 -15.49
N GLN A 317 -3.68 -17.09 -15.19
CA GLN A 317 -2.54 -16.17 -15.14
C GLN A 317 -1.54 -16.57 -14.06
N ASN A 318 -2.00 -16.88 -12.84
CA ASN A 318 -1.13 -17.23 -11.72
C ASN A 318 -0.50 -18.62 -11.90
N ILE A 319 -1.19 -19.59 -12.53
CA ILE A 319 -0.58 -20.86 -12.98
C ILE A 319 0.57 -20.61 -13.98
N GLU A 320 0.35 -19.72 -14.96
CA GLU A 320 1.39 -19.38 -15.95
C GLU A 320 2.56 -18.62 -15.31
N ALA A 321 2.26 -17.72 -14.36
CA ALA A 321 3.24 -16.98 -13.58
C ALA A 321 4.13 -17.93 -12.76
N ASN A 322 3.55 -18.83 -11.97
CA ASN A 322 4.28 -19.85 -11.21
C ASN A 322 5.16 -20.73 -12.12
N ALA A 323 4.62 -21.18 -13.26
CA ALA A 323 5.36 -22.04 -14.19
C ALA A 323 6.55 -21.37 -14.88
N LYS A 324 6.57 -20.04 -14.97
CA LYS A 324 7.61 -19.27 -15.69
C LYS A 324 8.52 -18.47 -14.77
N GLY A 325 8.01 -18.08 -13.61
CA GLY A 325 8.67 -17.21 -12.66
C GLY A 325 9.53 -17.96 -11.65
N ILE A 326 10.14 -17.19 -10.75
CA ILE A 326 10.67 -17.70 -9.49
C ILE A 326 9.57 -17.52 -8.45
N GLU A 327 9.24 -18.61 -7.76
CA GLU A 327 8.33 -18.61 -6.63
C GLU A 327 9.00 -17.93 -5.42
N LEU A 328 8.39 -16.89 -4.91
CA LEU A 328 8.81 -16.18 -3.71
C LEU A 328 7.78 -16.40 -2.59
N SER A 329 8.12 -15.98 -1.38
CA SER A 329 7.31 -16.26 -0.19
C SER A 329 6.60 -15.02 0.29
N ARG A 330 5.41 -14.73 -0.26
CA ARG A 330 4.58 -13.58 0.09
C ARG A 330 5.31 -12.25 -0.13
N VAL A 331 5.43 -11.87 -1.40
CA VAL A 331 6.07 -10.63 -1.82
C VAL A 331 5.20 -9.46 -1.38
N GLU A 332 5.64 -8.76 -0.34
CA GLU A 332 5.00 -7.54 0.14
C GLU A 332 5.59 -6.32 -0.56
N ASP A 333 5.62 -5.17 0.10
CA ASP A 333 5.90 -3.86 -0.48
C ASP A 333 7.30 -3.72 -1.10
N GLY A 334 7.46 -2.68 -1.91
CA GLY A 334 8.71 -2.38 -2.60
C GLY A 334 8.86 -0.92 -2.98
N HIS A 335 10.11 -0.50 -3.17
CA HIS A 335 10.42 0.89 -3.47
C HIS A 335 11.73 1.02 -4.28
N PHE A 336 11.73 1.94 -5.25
CA PHE A 336 12.94 2.28 -6.01
C PHE A 336 13.88 3.17 -5.21
N ASP A 337 15.19 2.95 -5.30
CA ASP A 337 16.17 3.83 -4.66
C ASP A 337 16.20 5.19 -5.39
N PRO A 338 15.86 6.31 -4.71
CA PRO A 338 15.82 7.62 -5.32
C PRO A 338 17.19 8.13 -5.79
N ASN A 339 18.29 7.61 -5.22
CA ASN A 339 19.67 7.92 -5.61
C ASN A 339 20.22 6.94 -6.65
N LYS A 340 19.64 5.74 -6.75
CA LYS A 340 20.02 4.70 -7.71
C LYS A 340 18.77 4.17 -8.42
N PRO A 341 18.26 4.89 -9.44
CA PRO A 341 16.95 4.59 -10.05
C PRO A 341 16.84 3.23 -10.77
N ASN A 342 17.95 2.49 -10.92
CA ASN A 342 17.97 1.13 -11.44
C ASN A 342 17.88 0.05 -10.35
N ASP A 343 17.93 0.44 -9.08
CA ASP A 343 17.82 -0.47 -7.94
C ASP A 343 16.39 -0.39 -7.39
N TYR A 344 15.74 -1.54 -7.36
CA TYR A 344 14.41 -1.74 -6.78
C TYR A 344 14.53 -2.69 -5.60
N TYR A 345 13.98 -2.29 -4.46
CA TYR A 345 13.98 -3.09 -3.24
C TYR A 345 12.56 -3.58 -2.99
N PHE A 346 12.43 -4.79 -2.46
CA PHE A 346 11.14 -5.33 -2.02
C PHE A 346 11.39 -6.33 -0.91
N VAL A 347 10.36 -6.67 -0.14
CA VAL A 347 10.47 -7.68 0.91
C VAL A 347 9.59 -8.89 0.62
N THR A 348 9.90 -9.98 1.28
CA THR A 348 9.01 -11.13 1.42
C THR A 348 8.67 -11.26 2.90
N THR A 349 7.38 -11.28 3.28
CA THR A 349 6.99 -11.32 4.70
C THR A 349 7.43 -12.62 5.38
N GLU A 350 7.68 -13.68 4.62
CA GLU A 350 8.18 -14.94 5.16
C GLU A 350 9.24 -15.60 4.28
N SER A 351 9.72 -16.76 4.74
CA SER A 351 10.90 -17.44 4.17
C SER A 351 10.62 -18.87 3.74
N ASN A 352 9.34 -19.21 3.59
CA ASN A 352 8.85 -20.58 3.48
C ASN A 352 9.52 -21.50 4.51
N LYS A 353 9.51 -21.05 5.78
CA LYS A 353 10.03 -21.78 6.95
C LYS A 353 11.54 -22.05 6.89
N ASP A 354 12.34 -21.15 6.32
CA ASP A 354 13.80 -21.27 6.40
C ASP A 354 14.24 -21.32 7.88
N PRO A 355 15.09 -22.28 8.29
CA PRO A 355 15.46 -22.44 9.70
C PRO A 355 16.17 -21.24 10.32
N LYS A 356 16.87 -20.41 9.53
CA LYS A 356 17.53 -19.21 10.03
C LYS A 356 16.53 -18.09 10.28
N ALA A 357 15.62 -17.89 9.32
CA ALA A 357 14.59 -16.87 9.41
C ALA A 357 13.51 -17.19 10.46
N THR A 358 13.29 -18.47 10.77
CA THR A 358 12.33 -18.91 11.80
C THR A 358 12.97 -19.19 13.17
N ALA A 359 14.29 -18.96 13.30
CA ALA A 359 14.98 -19.14 14.58
C ALA A 359 14.35 -18.24 15.66
N ALA A 360 13.93 -18.83 16.78
CA ALA A 360 13.23 -18.12 17.85
C ALA A 360 14.07 -16.97 18.41
N ASN A 361 13.40 -15.85 18.72
CA ASN A 361 14.02 -14.76 19.45
C ASN A 361 14.27 -15.22 20.90
N PRO A 362 15.53 -15.23 21.40
CA PRO A 362 15.83 -15.65 22.76
C PRO A 362 15.13 -14.83 23.84
N ALA A 363 14.76 -13.58 23.56
CA ALA A 363 14.02 -12.72 24.49
C ALA A 363 12.53 -13.12 24.60
N THR A 364 11.97 -13.73 23.57
CA THR A 364 10.56 -14.13 23.47
C THR A 364 10.42 -15.52 22.83
N PRO A 365 10.98 -16.58 23.43
CA PRO A 365 11.17 -17.87 22.76
C PRO A 365 9.87 -18.62 22.43
N THR A 366 8.74 -18.19 23.00
CA THR A 366 7.40 -18.76 22.74
C THR A 366 6.62 -18.01 21.67
N VAL A 367 7.13 -16.87 21.20
CA VAL A 367 6.50 -16.06 20.16
C VAL A 367 7.03 -16.53 18.80
N SER A 368 6.14 -17.02 17.94
CA SER A 368 6.52 -17.45 16.59
C SER A 368 6.99 -16.27 15.77
N ARG A 369 7.99 -16.50 14.93
CA ARG A 369 8.52 -15.47 14.03
C ARG A 369 8.97 -16.07 12.71
N ASP A 370 8.91 -15.27 11.67
CA ASP A 370 9.60 -15.49 10.41
C ASP A 370 10.19 -14.16 9.97
N GLY A 371 11.50 -14.12 9.73
CA GLY A 371 12.20 -12.88 9.36
C GLY A 371 12.15 -12.51 7.89
N GLY A 372 11.51 -13.34 7.06
CA GLY A 372 11.31 -13.02 5.66
C GLY A 372 12.63 -12.81 4.92
N ALA A 373 12.64 -11.84 4.03
CA ALA A 373 13.86 -11.32 3.41
C ALA A 373 13.67 -9.89 2.88
N LEU A 374 14.79 -9.18 2.72
CA LEU A 374 14.87 -7.96 1.93
C LEU A 374 15.64 -8.29 0.65
N TRP A 375 15.06 -7.96 -0.49
CA TRP A 375 15.60 -8.23 -1.81
C TRP A 375 15.95 -6.95 -2.55
N ARG A 376 16.87 -7.07 -3.50
CA ARG A 376 17.17 -6.03 -4.49
C ARG A 376 17.22 -6.59 -5.89
N ILE A 377 16.41 -6.02 -6.78
CA ILE A 377 16.60 -6.10 -8.23
C ILE A 377 17.46 -4.93 -8.67
N ARG A 378 18.55 -5.20 -9.37
CA ARG A 378 19.35 -4.18 -10.07
C ARG A 378 19.20 -4.36 -11.57
N PHE A 379 18.45 -3.47 -12.20
CA PHE A 379 18.32 -3.41 -13.65
C PHE A 379 19.61 -2.91 -14.30
N LYS A 380 19.96 -3.43 -15.48
CA LYS A 380 20.99 -2.78 -16.30
C LYS A 380 20.55 -1.37 -16.73
N ASP A 381 19.27 -1.24 -17.09
CA ASP A 381 18.60 0.02 -17.42
C ASP A 381 17.10 -0.15 -17.20
N VAL A 382 16.54 0.49 -16.17
CA VAL A 382 15.10 0.39 -15.85
C VAL A 382 14.20 0.96 -16.94
N SER A 383 14.72 1.85 -17.82
CA SER A 383 13.95 2.34 -18.98
C SER A 383 13.91 1.33 -20.14
N LYS A 384 14.71 0.26 -20.05
CA LYS A 384 14.77 -0.91 -20.93
C LYS A 384 14.86 -2.19 -20.07
N PRO A 385 13.85 -2.47 -19.24
CA PRO A 385 13.99 -3.42 -18.14
C PRO A 385 14.25 -4.86 -18.61
N LEU A 386 13.87 -5.20 -19.85
CA LEU A 386 14.12 -6.50 -20.48
C LEU A 386 15.58 -6.70 -20.96
N SER A 387 16.48 -5.73 -20.75
CA SER A 387 17.91 -5.87 -21.08
C SER A 387 18.71 -6.72 -20.09
N GLY A 388 18.05 -7.15 -19.00
CA GLY A 388 18.58 -8.00 -17.95
C GLY A 388 18.78 -7.24 -16.63
N ALA A 389 18.80 -8.01 -15.54
CA ALA A 389 18.96 -7.51 -14.19
C ALA A 389 19.67 -8.56 -13.32
N THR A 390 19.97 -8.21 -12.07
CA THR A 390 20.39 -9.17 -11.04
C THR A 390 19.45 -9.11 -9.84
N LEU A 391 19.18 -10.25 -9.22
CA LEU A 391 18.50 -10.34 -7.93
C LEU A 391 19.52 -10.63 -6.81
N GLU A 392 19.35 -10.02 -5.65
CA GLU A 392 20.22 -10.18 -4.48
C GLU A 392 19.42 -10.13 -3.18
N MET A 393 19.63 -11.10 -2.29
CA MET A 393 19.06 -11.12 -0.94
C MET A 393 19.97 -10.32 0.00
N LEU A 394 19.47 -9.23 0.56
CA LEU A 394 20.21 -8.32 1.45
C LEU A 394 19.99 -8.62 2.93
N LEU A 395 18.83 -9.16 3.29
CA LEU A 395 18.50 -9.70 4.61
C LEU A 395 17.89 -11.09 4.40
N ASP A 396 18.32 -12.07 5.18
CA ASP A 396 17.82 -13.46 5.09
C ASP A 396 17.05 -13.91 6.34
N GLY A 397 16.73 -12.96 7.22
CA GLY A 397 16.01 -13.19 8.47
C GLY A 397 16.89 -13.74 9.60
N SER A 398 18.19 -13.90 9.38
CA SER A 398 19.14 -14.37 10.40
C SER A 398 19.68 -13.27 11.33
N GLU A 399 19.30 -12.01 11.09
CA GLU A 399 19.86 -10.86 11.78
C GLU A 399 19.43 -10.77 13.25
N ASP A 400 20.35 -10.31 14.11
CA ASP A 400 20.17 -10.24 15.56
C ASP A 400 19.01 -9.33 16.03
N ILE A 401 18.42 -8.54 15.13
CA ILE A 401 17.22 -7.75 15.42
C ILE A 401 15.94 -8.61 15.47
N TYR A 402 16.02 -9.86 14.98
CA TYR A 402 14.93 -10.82 14.89
C TYR A 402 13.67 -10.20 14.29
N MET A 403 13.82 -9.52 13.14
CA MET A 403 12.72 -8.91 12.40
C MET A 403 11.63 -9.95 12.15
N SER A 404 10.35 -9.63 12.32
CA SER A 404 9.24 -10.57 12.15
C SER A 404 8.26 -10.00 11.15
N LYS A 405 8.02 -10.75 10.06
CA LYS A 405 7.05 -10.42 9.02
C LYS A 405 7.26 -9.02 8.41
N PRO A 406 8.39 -8.78 7.73
CA PRO A 406 8.61 -7.51 7.03
C PRO A 406 7.58 -7.30 5.92
N ASP A 407 7.01 -6.12 5.87
CA ASP A 407 5.88 -5.81 5.02
C ASP A 407 6.16 -4.51 4.24
N ASN A 408 5.68 -3.36 4.73
CA ASN A 408 5.79 -2.10 4.00
C ASN A 408 7.20 -1.50 4.03
N ILE A 409 7.64 -0.89 2.91
CA ILE A 409 8.99 -0.29 2.83
C ILE A 409 9.06 1.07 2.14
N ALA A 410 10.06 1.86 2.55
CA ALA A 410 10.53 3.02 1.78
C ALA A 410 12.05 3.07 1.71
N VAL A 411 12.59 3.44 0.54
CA VAL A 411 14.00 3.81 0.40
C VAL A 411 14.13 5.32 0.45
N ASP A 412 14.82 5.83 1.48
CA ASP A 412 14.99 7.26 1.66
C ASP A 412 16.16 7.84 0.85
N SER A 413 16.22 9.16 0.79
CA SER A 413 17.30 9.88 0.09
C SER A 413 18.68 9.80 0.76
N LEU A 414 18.80 9.21 1.94
CA LEU A 414 20.06 9.03 2.68
C LEU A 414 20.64 7.62 2.52
N GLY A 415 19.93 6.71 1.85
CA GLY A 415 20.37 5.34 1.63
C GLY A 415 19.97 4.38 2.76
N ASN A 416 18.84 4.64 3.41
CA ASN A 416 18.22 3.72 4.34
C ASN A 416 16.97 3.10 3.71
N VAL A 417 16.75 1.80 3.92
CA VAL A 417 15.47 1.14 3.70
C VAL A 417 14.75 1.11 5.05
N LEU A 418 13.60 1.75 5.14
CA LEU A 418 12.71 1.65 6.29
C LEU A 418 11.74 0.52 6.02
N ILE A 419 11.58 -0.38 6.98
CA ILE A 419 10.82 -1.62 6.88
C ILE A 419 9.84 -1.66 8.04
N GLN A 420 8.56 -1.83 7.73
CA GLN A 420 7.49 -1.97 8.70
C GLN A 420 7.20 -3.47 8.89
N GLU A 421 6.91 -3.87 10.13
CA GLU A 421 6.51 -5.24 10.44
C GLU A 421 4.98 -5.34 10.47
N ASP A 422 4.44 -6.39 9.84
CA ASP A 422 3.07 -6.89 10.03
C ASP A 422 3.10 -8.34 10.54
N PRO A 423 3.19 -8.56 11.85
CA PRO A 423 3.22 -9.91 12.40
C PRO A 423 1.84 -10.62 12.33
N GLY A 424 0.79 -9.94 11.88
CA GLY A 424 -0.61 -10.32 12.05
C GLY A 424 -0.98 -10.54 13.52
N ASN A 425 -2.00 -11.37 13.77
CA ASN A 425 -2.46 -11.75 15.12
C ASN A 425 -1.41 -12.61 15.90
N ASN A 426 -0.32 -11.99 16.31
CA ASN A 426 0.85 -12.59 16.93
C ASN A 426 1.33 -11.70 18.09
N ALA A 427 1.84 -12.29 19.18
CA ALA A 427 2.23 -11.54 20.37
C ALA A 427 3.54 -10.71 20.22
N HIS A 428 4.15 -10.69 19.03
CA HIS A 428 5.27 -9.82 18.72
C HIS A 428 4.78 -8.38 18.54
N VAL A 429 5.33 -7.44 19.29
CA VAL A 429 5.00 -6.01 19.14
C VAL A 429 5.66 -5.48 17.87
N ALA A 430 4.85 -5.08 16.89
CA ALA A 430 5.33 -4.63 15.58
C ALA A 430 6.20 -3.36 15.66
N ARG A 431 7.15 -3.23 14.74
CA ARG A 431 8.17 -2.18 14.71
C ARG A 431 8.34 -1.57 13.33
N ILE A 432 9.03 -0.44 13.30
CA ILE A 432 9.69 0.08 12.11
C ILE A 432 11.19 -0.11 12.29
N VAL A 433 11.80 -0.88 11.40
CA VAL A 433 13.22 -1.20 11.34
C VAL A 433 13.86 -0.42 10.20
N SER A 434 15.05 0.10 10.42
CA SER A 434 15.84 0.76 9.39
C SER A 434 17.08 -0.06 9.04
N TYR A 435 17.26 -0.34 7.76
CA TYR A 435 18.44 -0.98 7.17
C TYR A 435 19.27 0.05 6.38
N ARG A 436 20.54 0.25 6.75
CA ARG A 436 21.43 1.15 6.03
C ARG A 436 22.16 0.44 4.90
N ILE A 437 21.90 0.86 3.66
CA ILE A 437 22.40 0.19 2.45
C ILE A 437 23.93 0.15 2.38
N SER A 438 24.61 1.15 2.93
CA SER A 438 26.07 1.29 2.79
C SER A 438 26.89 0.25 3.55
N ASP A 439 26.38 -0.25 4.68
CA ASP A 439 27.11 -1.13 5.59
C ASP A 439 26.25 -2.22 6.25
N GLY A 440 24.97 -2.31 5.89
CA GLY A 440 24.06 -3.34 6.36
C GLY A 440 23.63 -3.21 7.82
N LYS A 441 23.85 -2.06 8.46
CA LYS A 441 23.40 -1.84 9.84
C LYS A 441 21.89 -1.81 9.94
N LEU A 442 21.38 -2.38 11.03
CA LEU A 442 19.95 -2.42 11.37
C LEU A 442 19.71 -1.69 12.69
N ALA A 443 18.57 -1.02 12.80
CA ALA A 443 18.11 -0.40 14.04
C ALA A 443 16.59 -0.28 14.06
N THR A 444 15.96 -0.42 15.22
CA THR A 444 14.54 -0.07 15.41
C THR A 444 14.40 1.44 15.61
N ILE A 445 13.51 2.08 14.84
CA ILE A 445 13.29 3.54 14.90
C ILE A 445 11.97 3.92 15.56
N ALA A 446 10.96 3.07 15.47
CA ALA A 446 9.66 3.21 16.12
C ALA A 446 9.08 1.83 16.41
N GLN A 447 8.11 1.77 17.32
CA GLN A 447 7.36 0.55 17.65
C GLN A 447 5.96 0.87 18.13
N PHE A 448 5.08 -0.12 18.11
CA PHE A 448 3.80 -0.04 18.81
C PHE A 448 3.99 0.02 20.33
N ASP A 449 3.17 0.82 21.02
CA ASP A 449 3.22 0.93 22.48
C ASP A 449 2.60 -0.33 23.09
N SER A 450 3.47 -1.20 23.61
CA SER A 450 3.10 -2.45 24.28
C SER A 450 1.95 -2.31 25.29
N LYS A 451 1.75 -1.14 25.89
CA LYS A 451 0.59 -0.86 26.75
C LYS A 451 -0.76 -1.25 26.12
N TYR A 452 -0.89 -1.08 24.81
CA TYR A 452 -2.09 -1.38 24.04
C TYR A 452 -2.01 -2.69 23.26
N PHE A 453 -0.80 -3.21 23.01
CA PHE A 453 -0.58 -4.34 22.08
C PHE A 453 -0.06 -5.63 22.73
N ASP A 454 0.36 -5.57 24.00
CA ASP A 454 0.68 -6.75 24.81
C ASP A 454 -0.57 -7.20 25.57
N SER A 455 -1.07 -8.41 25.27
CA SER A 455 -2.28 -8.99 25.87
C SER A 455 -2.22 -9.18 27.38
N THR A 456 -1.04 -9.06 27.99
CA THR A 456 -0.86 -9.11 29.45
C THR A 456 -1.06 -7.75 30.14
N ARG A 457 -1.22 -6.67 29.37
CA ARG A 457 -1.35 -5.30 29.90
C ARG A 457 -2.82 -4.90 30.14
N PRO A 458 -3.11 -4.05 31.14
CA PRO A 458 -4.48 -3.70 31.50
C PRO A 458 -5.22 -2.87 30.45
N ASN A 459 -4.49 -2.20 29.55
CA ASN A 459 -5.04 -1.33 28.51
C ASN A 459 -5.06 -1.98 27.13
N TYR A 460 -4.95 -3.31 27.08
CA TYR A 460 -4.88 -4.07 25.84
C TYR A 460 -6.06 -3.79 24.90
N ILE A 461 -5.73 -3.48 23.64
CA ILE A 461 -6.65 -3.24 22.54
C ILE A 461 -6.65 -4.43 21.59
N THR A 462 -5.51 -4.83 21.05
CA THR A 462 -5.38 -5.98 20.12
C THR A 462 -3.92 -6.37 20.04
N GLN A 463 -3.60 -7.55 19.50
CA GLN A 463 -2.24 -7.99 19.17
C GLN A 463 -2.10 -8.19 17.64
N ASP A 464 -3.03 -7.58 16.92
CA ASP A 464 -3.17 -7.62 15.47
C ASP A 464 -3.04 -6.17 15.03
N GLU A 465 -1.79 -5.70 15.06
CA GLU A 465 -1.41 -4.34 14.76
C GLU A 465 -0.29 -4.33 13.74
N GLU A 466 -0.34 -3.35 12.85
CA GLU A 466 0.66 -3.20 11.81
C GLU A 466 0.79 -1.74 11.41
N SER A 467 1.98 -1.37 10.96
CA SER A 467 2.20 -0.04 10.37
C SER A 467 2.42 -0.20 8.88
N SER A 468 1.89 0.75 8.11
CA SER A 468 1.95 0.69 6.64
C SER A 468 2.23 2.09 6.05
N GLY A 469 2.48 2.15 4.74
CA GLY A 469 2.49 3.34 3.92
C GLY A 469 3.61 4.32 4.24
N ILE A 470 4.77 3.85 4.72
CA ILE A 470 5.87 4.75 5.03
C ILE A 470 6.41 5.45 3.78
N ILE A 471 6.60 6.77 3.86
CA ILE A 471 7.18 7.58 2.78
C ILE A 471 8.16 8.63 3.33
N ASP A 472 9.22 8.94 2.55
CA ASP A 472 10.12 10.07 2.82
C ASP A 472 9.46 11.39 2.41
N VAL A 473 9.19 12.26 3.39
CA VAL A 473 8.65 13.61 3.20
C VAL A 473 9.63 14.69 3.68
N SER A 474 10.93 14.36 3.73
CA SER A 474 11.97 15.28 4.22
C SER A 474 12.04 16.55 3.40
N ASN A 475 11.83 16.45 2.09
CA ASN A 475 11.85 17.61 1.20
C ASN A 475 10.64 18.53 1.43
N GLU A 476 9.52 17.94 1.80
CA GLU A 476 8.23 18.57 1.99
C GLU A 476 8.14 19.26 3.36
N LEU A 477 8.71 18.67 4.41
CA LEU A 477 8.60 19.16 5.79
C LEU A 477 9.81 19.95 6.29
N ARG A 478 10.98 19.88 5.64
CA ARG A 478 12.13 20.67 6.08
C ARG A 478 11.82 22.17 6.14
N THR A 479 12.20 22.78 7.24
CA THR A 479 11.90 24.19 7.54
C THR A 479 12.88 25.17 6.90
N SER A 480 14.08 24.71 6.54
CA SER A 480 15.10 25.50 5.87
C SER A 480 16.15 24.60 5.20
N LYS A 481 17.11 25.19 4.47
CA LYS A 481 18.26 24.45 3.92
C LYS A 481 19.20 23.88 5.01
N ASN A 482 19.12 24.44 6.22
CA ASN A 482 19.91 24.03 7.37
C ASN A 482 19.21 22.96 8.22
N ASP A 483 17.92 22.72 7.97
CA ASP A 483 17.22 21.60 8.56
C ASP A 483 17.73 20.31 7.92
N LYS A 484 18.44 19.51 8.73
CA LYS A 484 19.05 18.23 8.34
C LYS A 484 18.28 17.03 8.88
N ALA A 485 17.14 17.27 9.52
CA ALA A 485 16.30 16.17 9.97
C ALA A 485 15.67 15.46 8.77
N SER A 486 15.50 14.15 8.92
CA SER A 486 14.65 13.36 8.04
C SER A 486 13.23 13.37 8.60
N TYR A 487 12.25 13.40 7.69
CA TYR A 487 10.83 13.36 8.03
C TYR A 487 10.15 12.26 7.22
N TYR A 488 9.35 11.46 7.89
CA TYR A 488 8.58 10.38 7.30
C TYR A 488 7.11 10.51 7.70
N MET A 489 6.22 10.14 6.80
CA MET A 489 4.80 9.93 7.11
C MET A 489 4.47 8.47 6.91
N TYR A 490 3.65 7.92 7.78
CA TYR A 490 3.16 6.55 7.72
C TYR A 490 1.87 6.43 8.55
N VAL A 491 1.23 5.27 8.48
CA VAL A 491 -0.01 4.96 9.19
C VAL A 491 0.13 3.71 10.04
N ALA A 492 -0.74 3.58 11.03
CA ALA A 492 -0.93 2.37 11.82
C ALA A 492 -2.35 1.86 11.64
N GLN A 493 -2.48 0.55 11.47
CA GLN A 493 -3.73 -0.21 11.49
C GLN A 493 -3.89 -0.84 12.86
N ILE A 494 -5.07 -0.67 13.44
CA ILE A 494 -5.40 -1.24 14.75
C ILE A 494 -6.58 -2.17 14.53
N HIS A 495 -6.32 -3.46 14.30
CA HIS A 495 -7.35 -4.45 13.99
C HIS A 495 -8.18 -4.78 15.23
N ALA A 496 -9.12 -3.89 15.49
CA ALA A 496 -10.06 -3.92 16.59
C ALA A 496 -11.31 -3.12 16.20
N THR A 497 -12.42 -3.40 16.86
CA THR A 497 -13.62 -2.58 16.66
C THR A 497 -13.30 -1.11 16.97
N PRO A 498 -13.91 -0.14 16.26
CA PRO A 498 -13.64 1.28 16.48
C PRO A 498 -13.80 1.72 17.93
N ALA A 499 -14.79 1.17 18.66
CA ALA A 499 -15.01 1.42 20.07
C ALA A 499 -13.87 0.93 20.98
N LYS A 500 -13.21 -0.19 20.62
CA LYS A 500 -12.06 -0.71 21.37
C LYS A 500 -10.78 0.06 21.05
N ALA A 501 -10.61 0.43 19.78
CA ALA A 501 -9.50 1.27 19.35
C ALA A 501 -9.62 2.68 19.95
N ARG A 502 -10.82 3.25 20.06
CA ARG A 502 -11.08 4.60 20.61
C ARG A 502 -11.76 4.57 21.98
N PRO A 503 -11.07 4.13 23.05
CA PRO A 503 -11.63 4.12 24.41
C PRO A 503 -11.90 5.53 24.95
N ASP A 504 -11.40 6.57 24.29
CA ASP A 504 -11.69 7.98 24.55
C ASP A 504 -13.07 8.42 24.04
N MET A 505 -13.72 7.62 23.19
CA MET A 505 -15.03 7.91 22.60
C MET A 505 -16.12 7.01 23.19
N ALA A 506 -17.38 7.42 23.03
CA ALA A 506 -18.53 6.62 23.46
C ALA A 506 -18.63 5.34 22.62
N ALA A 507 -18.66 4.18 23.29
CA ALA A 507 -18.68 2.88 22.62
C ALA A 507 -19.95 2.61 21.79
N ASP A 508 -21.05 3.33 22.08
CA ASP A 508 -22.33 3.27 21.37
C ASP A 508 -22.50 4.35 20.29
N ASP A 509 -21.45 5.11 19.98
CA ASP A 509 -21.48 6.09 18.88
C ASP A 509 -21.60 5.38 17.52
N ALA A 510 -22.79 5.45 16.93
CA ALA A 510 -23.09 4.88 15.62
C ALA A 510 -22.29 5.53 14.47
N THR A 511 -21.73 6.73 14.68
CA THR A 511 -20.80 7.36 13.73
C THR A 511 -19.45 6.67 13.77
N LEU A 512 -18.92 6.41 14.97
CA LEU A 512 -17.63 5.73 15.16
C LEU A 512 -17.60 4.35 14.52
N ALA A 513 -18.71 3.59 14.61
CA ALA A 513 -18.83 2.28 13.96
C ALA A 513 -18.62 2.32 12.42
N LYS A 514 -18.81 3.48 11.78
CA LYS A 514 -18.58 3.64 10.33
C LYS A 514 -17.10 3.78 9.95
N ALA A 515 -16.20 3.92 10.93
CA ALA A 515 -14.75 3.86 10.70
C ALA A 515 -14.27 2.43 10.40
N VAL A 516 -15.13 1.42 10.56
CA VAL A 516 -14.85 -0.03 10.35
C VAL A 516 -13.91 -0.59 11.40
N GLU A 517 -12.71 -0.05 11.57
CA GLU A 517 -11.74 -0.40 12.62
C GLU A 517 -10.95 0.83 13.09
N GLY A 518 -9.84 0.64 13.83
CA GLY A 518 -8.96 1.71 14.26
C GLY A 518 -7.89 2.08 13.22
N GLY A 519 -7.18 3.16 13.51
CA GLY A 519 -6.02 3.60 12.74
C GLY A 519 -5.50 4.97 13.17
N GLN A 520 -4.24 5.28 12.89
CA GLN A 520 -3.62 6.56 13.22
C GLN A 520 -2.53 6.95 12.22
N TRP A 521 -2.47 8.22 11.87
CA TRP A 521 -1.45 8.76 10.97
C TRP A 521 -0.37 9.46 11.77
N TYR A 522 0.89 9.34 11.34
CA TYR A 522 2.02 9.92 12.05
C TYR A 522 2.96 10.72 11.15
N ILE A 523 3.67 11.65 11.78
CA ILE A 523 4.93 12.20 11.27
C ILE A 523 6.05 11.72 12.20
N LEU A 524 7.03 11.01 11.64
CA LEU A 524 8.27 10.65 12.29
C LEU A 524 9.36 11.61 11.87
N LYS A 525 10.05 12.20 12.84
CA LYS A 525 11.21 13.07 12.63
C LYS A 525 12.45 12.40 13.21
N ILE A 526 13.51 12.28 12.43
CA ILE A 526 14.83 11.81 12.88
C ILE A 526 15.84 12.94 12.72
N THR A 527 16.40 13.41 13.84
CA THR A 527 17.33 14.54 13.86
C THR A 527 18.78 14.13 13.62
N ASN A 528 19.14 12.88 13.90
CA ASN A 528 20.49 12.37 13.74
C ASN A 528 20.51 10.86 13.52
N TRP A 529 20.83 10.44 12.30
CA TRP A 529 20.98 9.03 11.92
C TRP A 529 22.17 8.33 12.54
N THR A 530 23.20 9.07 12.96
CA THR A 530 24.32 8.45 13.68
C THR A 530 23.84 7.87 15.00
N ASP A 531 22.92 8.55 15.68
CA ASP A 531 22.38 8.11 16.97
C ASP A 531 21.44 6.90 16.83
N VAL A 532 20.80 6.73 15.67
CA VAL A 532 19.93 5.58 15.38
C VAL A 532 20.73 4.28 15.30
N TYR A 533 21.92 4.31 14.70
CA TYR A 533 22.75 3.12 14.46
C TYR A 533 23.91 2.95 15.45
N LYS A 534 23.80 3.57 16.63
CA LYS A 534 24.82 3.53 17.68
C LYS A 534 24.84 2.21 18.44
#